data_AF-A0A6J7I2I8-F1
#
_entry.id   AF-A0A6J7I2I8-F1
#
_cell.length_a   1.000
_cell.length_b   1.000
_cell.length_c   1.000
_cell.angle_alpha   90.00
_cell.angle_beta   90.00
_cell.angle_gamma   90.00
#
_symmetry.space_group_name_H-M   'P 1'
#
loop_
_entity.id
_entity.type
_entity.pdbx_description
1 polymer ?
#
loop_
_entity_poly.entity_id
_entity_poly.type
_entity_poly.pdbx_seq_one_letter_code
_entity_poly.pdbx_strand_id
1 'polypeptide(L)'
;MCVAGIHGDSPVPDFRPDVIVLKELRIIGTRGTDRPEFEAAVRLLSAGTYPFADVPMRVAALDGVSELLATMAGERDDGPPPFSVLVP
;
A
#
# COMPACT_ATOMS: atom_id res chain seq x y z
N MET A 1 -12.06 5.68 -1.16
CA MET A 1 -11.22 6.25 -2.23
C MET A 1 -9.79 5.76 -2.00
N CYS A 2 -9.21 4.98 -2.91
CA CYS A 2 -7.81 4.55 -2.84
C CYS A 2 -6.99 5.52 -3.70
N VAL A 3 -6.06 6.26 -3.10
CA VAL A 3 -5.30 7.33 -3.78
C VAL A 3 -3.94 6.84 -4.31
N ALA A 4 -3.52 5.62 -3.95
CA ALA A 4 -2.29 5.02 -4.46
C ALA A 4 -2.59 4.01 -5.58
N GLY A 5 -2.40 4.43 -6.83
CA GLY A 5 -2.29 3.53 -7.99
C GLY A 5 -0.87 3.00 -8.16
N ILE A 6 -0.64 2.15 -9.18
CA ILE A 6 0.72 1.82 -9.62
C ILE A 6 1.36 3.12 -10.12
N HIS A 7 2.37 3.59 -9.40
CA HIS A 7 3.25 4.68 -9.82
C HIS A 7 4.57 4.06 -10.27
N GLY A 8 5.13 4.54 -11.38
CA GLY A 8 6.44 4.10 -11.86
C GLY A 8 6.42 3.34 -13.20
N ASP A 9 5.97 3.99 -14.27
CA ASP A 9 6.28 3.59 -15.65
C ASP A 9 7.70 4.04 -16.09
N SER A 10 8.42 4.71 -15.19
CA SER A 10 9.78 5.18 -15.43
C SER A 10 10.76 4.02 -15.53
N PRO A 11 11.82 4.15 -16.36
CA PRO A 11 12.90 3.18 -16.40
C PRO A 11 13.49 2.97 -15.02
N VAL A 12 13.74 1.71 -14.64
CA VAL A 12 14.42 1.37 -13.39
C VAL A 12 15.94 1.47 -13.63
N PRO A 13 16.63 2.47 -13.07
CA PRO A 13 18.08 2.58 -13.21
C PRO A 13 18.76 1.31 -12.68
N ASP A 14 19.83 0.89 -13.34
CA ASP A 14 20.63 -0.27 -12.94
C ASP A 14 19.88 -1.61 -12.85
N PHE A 15 18.74 -1.75 -13.55
CA PHE A 15 18.03 -3.03 -13.60
C PHE A 15 18.88 -4.13 -14.26
N ARG A 16 19.09 -5.23 -13.53
CA ARG A 16 19.95 -6.36 -13.91
C ARG A 16 19.11 -7.63 -14.20
N PRO A 17 18.53 -7.76 -15.41
CA PRO A 17 17.69 -8.91 -15.76
C PRO A 17 18.45 -10.24 -15.78
N ASP A 18 19.77 -10.20 -15.96
CA ASP A 18 20.65 -11.36 -15.92
C ASP A 18 20.62 -12.06 -14.55
N VAL A 19 20.46 -11.33 -13.45
CA VAL A 19 20.37 -11.91 -12.10
C VAL A 19 19.10 -12.75 -11.94
N ILE A 20 17.99 -12.33 -12.55
CA ILE A 20 16.74 -13.08 -12.55
C ILE A 20 16.91 -14.42 -13.26
N VAL A 21 17.59 -14.42 -14.41
CA VAL A 21 17.82 -15.63 -15.20
C VAL A 21 18.85 -16.54 -14.51
N LEU A 22 20.01 -16.00 -14.11
CA LEU A 22 21.10 -16.78 -13.54
C LEU A 22 20.75 -17.41 -12.19
N LYS A 23 19.87 -16.77 -11.41
CA LYS A 23 19.40 -17.30 -10.12
C LYS A 23 18.01 -17.91 -10.19
N GLU A 24 17.43 -18.02 -11.39
CA GLU A 24 16.08 -18.56 -11.62
C GLU A 24 15.01 -17.90 -10.73
N LEU A 25 15.11 -16.58 -10.53
CA LEU A 25 14.16 -15.83 -9.72
C LEU A 25 12.80 -15.78 -10.41
N ARG A 26 11.73 -15.93 -9.62
CA ARG A 26 10.35 -15.83 -10.11
C ARG A 26 9.79 -14.44 -9.83
N ILE A 27 9.34 -13.77 -10.89
CA ILE A 27 8.61 -12.50 -10.77
C ILE A 27 7.12 -12.81 -10.77
N ILE A 28 6.42 -12.40 -9.71
CA ILE A 28 4.97 -12.54 -9.58
C ILE A 28 4.39 -11.13 -9.63
N GLY A 29 3.77 -10.78 -10.76
CA GLY A 29 3.01 -9.55 -10.87
C GLY A 29 1.73 -9.62 -10.04
N THR A 30 1.39 -8.54 -9.36
CA THR A 30 0.11 -8.40 -8.67
C THR A 30 -0.52 -7.06 -9.02
N ARG A 31 -1.84 -7.06 -9.12
CA ARG A 31 -2.68 -5.88 -9.35
C ARG A 31 -3.79 -5.93 -8.30
N GLY A 32 -4.42 -4.78 -8.03
CA GLY A 32 -5.43 -4.63 -6.98
C GLY A 32 -6.40 -5.82 -6.87
N THR A 33 -6.78 -6.12 -5.64
CA THR A 33 -7.57 -7.29 -5.28
C THR A 33 -8.96 -7.28 -5.91
N ASP A 34 -9.35 -8.39 -6.52
CA ASP A 34 -10.73 -8.64 -6.94
C ASP A 34 -11.61 -9.00 -5.73
N ARG A 35 -12.92 -9.18 -5.98
CA ARG A 35 -13.91 -9.45 -4.93
C ARG A 35 -13.58 -10.67 -4.05
N PRO A 36 -13.15 -11.84 -4.58
CA PRO A 36 -12.85 -13.01 -3.76
C PRO A 36 -11.72 -12.77 -2.74
N GLU A 37 -10.69 -12.03 -3.15
CA GLU A 37 -9.56 -11.66 -2.31
C GLU A 37 -10.01 -10.72 -1.20
N PHE A 38 -10.90 -9.77 -1.50
CA PHE A 38 -11.48 -8.89 -0.49
C PHE A 38 -12.29 -9.67 0.55
N GLU A 39 -13.13 -10.61 0.13
CA GLU A 39 -13.89 -11.47 1.04
C GLU A 39 -12.98 -12.33 1.92
N ALA A 40 -11.89 -12.85 1.36
CA ALA A 40 -10.88 -13.58 2.12
C ALA A 40 -10.18 -12.68 3.15
N ALA A 41 -9.84 -11.43 2.79
CA ALA A 41 -9.24 -10.47 3.70
C ALA A 41 -10.18 -10.11 4.86
N VAL A 42 -11.47 -9.88 4.60
CA VAL A 42 -12.46 -9.61 5.66
C VAL A 42 -12.58 -10.79 6.61
N ARG A 43 -12.63 -12.03 6.09
CA ARG A 43 -12.63 -13.25 6.90
C ARG A 43 -11.39 -13.34 7.79
N LEU A 44 -10.22 -13.01 7.23
CA LEU A 44 -8.96 -13.02 7.97
C LEU A 44 -8.95 -11.99 9.11
N LEU A 45 -9.41 -10.76 8.83
CA LEU A 45 -9.54 -9.70 9.83
C LEU A 45 -10.50 -10.11 10.96
N SER A 46 -11.64 -10.67 10.58
CA SER A 46 -12.69 -11.10 11.52
C SER A 46 -12.25 -12.26 12.42
N ALA A 47 -11.28 -13.06 11.96
CA ALA A 47 -10.75 -14.18 12.74
C ALA A 47 -9.87 -13.74 13.93
N GLY A 48 -9.42 -12.47 13.96
CA GLY A 48 -8.60 -11.95 15.06
C GLY A 48 -7.26 -12.68 15.26
N THR A 49 -6.81 -13.44 14.26
CA THR A 49 -5.61 -14.28 14.35
C THR A 49 -4.31 -13.45 14.38
N TYR A 50 -4.35 -12.23 13.85
CA TYR A 50 -3.21 -11.33 13.79
C TYR A 50 -3.57 -9.98 14.42
N PRO A 51 -2.58 -9.26 15.00
CA PRO A 51 -2.79 -7.97 15.66
C PRO A 51 -2.91 -6.83 14.65
N PHE A 52 -3.82 -6.94 13.67
CA PHE A 52 -4.00 -5.90 12.66
C PHE A 52 -4.43 -4.55 13.25
N ALA A 53 -5.07 -4.56 14.41
CA ALA A 53 -5.44 -3.35 15.15
C ALA A 53 -4.23 -2.58 15.71
N ASP A 54 -3.07 -3.22 15.87
CA ASP A 54 -1.86 -2.59 16.41
C ASP A 54 -1.03 -1.91 15.32
N VAL A 55 -1.38 -2.12 14.04
CA VAL A 55 -0.64 -1.51 12.94
C VAL A 55 -0.91 0.01 12.94
N PRO A 56 0.13 0.86 12.98
CA PRO A 56 -0.05 2.30 13.07
C PRO A 56 -0.89 2.86 11.92
N MET A 57 -1.91 3.64 12.27
CA MET A 57 -2.83 4.26 11.33
C MET A 57 -2.94 5.76 11.57
N ARG A 58 -3.09 6.54 10.52
CA ARG A 58 -3.40 7.97 10.64
C ARG A 58 -4.87 8.22 10.35
N VAL A 59 -5.59 8.76 11.33
CA VAL A 59 -7.00 9.16 11.18
C VAL A 59 -7.05 10.66 10.96
N ALA A 60 -7.74 11.10 9.91
CA ALA A 60 -7.99 12.51 9.66
C ALA A 60 -9.46 12.75 9.34
N ALA A 61 -9.98 13.92 9.70
CA ALA A 61 -11.27 14.40 9.22
C ALA A 61 -11.17 14.90 7.77
N LEU A 62 -12.32 15.13 7.14
CA LEU A 62 -12.38 15.56 5.73
C LEU A 62 -11.68 16.90 5.45
N ASP A 63 -11.65 17.80 6.44
CA ASP A 63 -10.93 19.08 6.36
C ASP A 63 -9.40 18.90 6.29
N GLY A 64 -8.87 17.83 6.90
CA GLY A 64 -7.46 17.48 6.93
C GLY A 64 -6.98 16.66 5.72
N VAL A 65 -7.85 16.34 4.76
CA VAL A 65 -7.53 15.46 3.62
C VAL A 65 -6.33 15.96 2.83
N SER A 66 -6.25 17.25 2.55
CA SER A 66 -5.17 17.80 1.72
C SER A 66 -3.80 17.58 2.36
N GLU A 67 -3.70 17.82 3.67
CA GLU A 67 -2.44 17.67 4.40
C GLU A 67 -2.07 16.20 4.56
N LEU A 68 -3.06 15.33 4.78
CA LEU A 68 -2.86 13.89 4.82
C LEU A 68 -2.33 13.35 3.48
N LEU A 69 -2.87 13.81 2.35
CA LEU A 69 -2.42 13.39 1.02
C LEU A 69 -1.00 13.84 0.72
N ALA A 70 -0.64 15.09 1.06
CA ALA A 70 0.72 15.59 0.91
C ALA A 70 1.72 14.78 1.75
N THR A 71 1.35 14.44 2.99
CA THR A 71 2.15 13.56 3.85
C THR A 71 2.33 12.17 3.25
N MET A 72 1.25 11.58 2.73
CA MET A 72 1.29 10.26 2.09
C MET A 72 2.11 10.25 0.79
N ALA A 73 2.17 11.37 0.08
CA ALA A 73 2.99 11.54 -1.12
C ALA A 73 4.49 11.75 -0.83
N GLY A 74 4.88 11.85 0.45
CA GLY A 74 6.26 12.16 0.85
C GLY A 74 6.63 13.63 0.64
N GLU A 75 5.65 14.52 0.50
CA GLU A 75 5.85 15.97 0.40
C GLU A 75 5.97 16.65 1.78
N ARG A 76 6.03 15.85 2.86
CA ARG A 76 6.18 16.29 4.26
C ARG A 76 7.24 15.44 4.97
N ASP A 77 7.81 16.01 6.02
CA ASP A 77 8.93 15.40 6.77
C ASP A 77 8.50 14.23 7.68
N ASP A 78 7.22 14.18 8.07
CA ASP A 78 6.65 13.07 8.84
C ASP A 78 6.28 11.95 7.87
N GLY A 79 7.19 11.00 7.66
CA GLY A 79 7.07 9.97 6.62
C GLY A 79 5.69 9.29 6.53
N PRO A 80 5.30 8.80 5.33
CA PRO A 80 3.94 8.36 5.07
C PRO A 80 3.54 7.19 5.99
N PRO A 81 2.36 7.24 6.66
CA PRO A 81 1.88 6.12 7.45
C PRO A 81 1.58 4.90 6.56
N PRO A 82 1.65 3.67 7.09
CA PRO A 82 1.34 2.46 6.30
C PRO A 82 -0.08 2.47 5.73
N PHE A 83 -1.03 3.06 6.46
CA PHE A 83 -2.39 3.33 6.00
C PHE A 83 -3.00 4.52 6.74
N SER A 84 -4.00 5.12 6.10
CA SER A 84 -4.74 6.25 6.64
C SER A 84 -6.24 6.06 6.43
N VAL A 85 -7.03 6.60 7.35
CA VAL A 85 -8.49 6.55 7.31
C VAL A 85 -9.06 7.96 7.41
N LEU A 86 -10.03 8.23 6.54
CA LEU A 86 -10.83 9.44 6.62
C LEU A 86 -12.10 9.15 7.40
N VAL A 87 -12.34 9.97 8.42
CA VAL A 87 -13.60 9.97 9.17
C VAL A 87 -14.44 11.18 8.76
N PRO A 88 -15.78 11.05 8.78
CA PRO A 88 -16.69 12.17 8.48
C PRO A 88 -16.43 13.40 9.35
#